data_AF-G3UZN1-F1
#
_entry.id   AF-G3UZN1-F1
#
_cell.length_a   1.000
_cell.length_b   1.000
_cell.length_c   1.000
_cell.angle_alpha   90.00
_cell.angle_beta   90.00
_cell.angle_gamma   90.00
#
_symmetry.space_group_name_H-M   'P 1'
#
loop_
_entity.id
_entity.type
_entity.pdbx_description
1 polymer ?
#
loop_
_entity_poly.entity_id
_entity_poly.type
_entity_poly.pdbx_seq_one_letter_code
_entity_poly.pdbx_strand_id
1 'polypeptide(L)' 'MTLLMNKSTEPCAHLLVSSIGVVGTAEQNRTHSASFFKFLTEELSLDQDRIVIRFFPLEAWQIGKKGTVMTFL' A
#
# COMPACT_ATOMS: atom_id res chain seq x y z
N MET A 1 18.67 0.76 10.25
CA MET A 1 17.22 0.60 10.54
C MET A 1 16.83 -0.74 9.94
N THR A 2 16.31 -1.68 10.74
CA THR A 2 15.92 -3.02 10.28
C THR A 2 14.41 -3.13 10.35
N LEU A 3 13.77 -3.58 9.28
CA LEU A 3 12.34 -3.83 9.28
C LEU A 3 12.10 -5.16 10.01
N LEU A 4 11.23 -5.15 11.02
CA LEU A 4 10.92 -6.32 11.83
C LEU A 4 9.49 -6.74 11.52
N MET A 5 9.32 -7.96 10.99
CA MET A 5 8.02 -8.49 10.61
C MET A 5 7.84 -9.87 11.24
N ASN A 6 6.75 -10.04 12.00
CA ASN A 6 6.47 -11.25 12.76
C ASN A 6 7.64 -11.70 13.65
N LYS A 7 8.28 -10.74 14.35
CA LYS A 7 9.47 -10.95 15.20
C LYS A 7 10.73 -11.44 14.47
N SER A 8 10.74 -11.37 13.14
CA SER A 8 11.86 -11.78 12.30
C SER A 8 12.42 -10.59 11.52
N THR A 9 13.75 -10.57 11.38
CA THR A 9 14.51 -9.61 10.56
C THR A 9 14.83 -10.16 9.17
N GLU A 10 14.30 -11.33 8.81
CA GLU A 10 14.40 -11.85 7.45
C GLU A 10 13.84 -10.84 6.44
N PRO A 11 14.25 -10.89 5.17
CA PRO A 11 13.71 -10.01 4.13
C PRO A 11 12.18 -9.97 4.15
N CYS A 12 11.62 -8.75 4.10
CA CYS A 12 10.19 -8.49 4.13
C CYS A 12 9.87 -7.13 3.51
N ALA A 13 8.60 -6.91 3.16
CA ALA A 13 8.12 -5.67 2.56
C ALA A 13 6.82 -5.18 3.20
N HIS A 14 6.76 -3.87 3.50
CA HIS A 14 5.55 -3.18 3.90
C HIS A 14 5.14 -2.20 2.79
N LEU A 15 4.01 -2.44 2.13
CA LEU A 15 3.44 -1.52 1.14
C LEU A 15 2.34 -0.67 1.78
N LEU A 16 2.42 0.64 1.58
CA LEU A 16 1.38 1.60 1.96
C LEU A 16 0.76 2.16 0.69
N VAL A 17 -0.54 1.95 0.50
CA VAL A 17 -1.27 2.46 -0.66
C VAL A 17 -2.26 3.52 -0.18
N SER A 18 -1.98 4.78 -0.50
CA SER A 18 -2.90 5.89 -0.20
C SER A 18 -3.50 6.41 -1.50
N SER A 19 -4.82 6.48 -1.60
CA SER A 19 -5.50 6.90 -2.83
C SER A 19 -6.90 7.44 -2.56
N ILE A 20 -7.38 8.32 -3.44
CA ILE A 20 -8.74 8.86 -3.41
C ILE A 20 -9.69 7.91 -4.14
N GLY A 21 -10.78 7.50 -3.49
CA GLY A 21 -11.92 6.80 -4.08
C GLY A 21 -11.76 5.31 -4.43
N VAL A 22 -10.54 4.78 -4.55
CA VAL A 22 -10.29 3.42 -5.09
C VAL A 22 -9.74 2.40 -4.10
N VAL A 23 -9.52 2.78 -2.84
CA VAL A 23 -8.97 1.89 -1.79
C VAL A 23 -9.81 1.90 -0.50
N GLY A 24 -11.09 2.28 -0.60
CA GLY A 24 -11.98 2.53 0.54
C GLY A 24 -12.81 1.32 0.97
N THR A 25 -12.88 0.25 0.17
CA THR A 25 -13.70 -0.94 0.48
C THR A 25 -12.90 -2.23 0.54
N ALA A 26 -13.44 -3.23 1.23
CA ALA A 26 -12.84 -4.55 1.32
C ALA A 26 -12.77 -5.24 -0.06
N GLU A 27 -13.79 -5.09 -0.90
CA GLU A 27 -13.86 -5.70 -2.23
C GLU A 27 -12.82 -5.12 -3.19
N GLN A 28 -12.64 -3.79 -3.16
CA GLN A 28 -11.57 -3.11 -3.90
C GLN A 28 -10.22 -3.63 -3.45
N ASN A 29 -9.98 -3.58 -2.13
CA ASN A 29 -8.68 -3.93 -1.55
C ASN A 29 -8.36 -5.42 -1.66
N ARG A 30 -9.36 -6.32 -1.75
CA ARG A 30 -9.16 -7.74 -2.07
C ARG A 30 -8.55 -7.92 -3.45
N THR A 31 -9.10 -7.23 -4.46
CA THR A 31 -8.61 -7.30 -5.84
C THR A 31 -7.23 -6.67 -5.98
N HIS A 32 -7.01 -5.51 -5.35
CA HIS A 32 -5.72 -4.83 -5.33
C HIS A 32 -4.66 -5.67 -4.62
N SER A 33 -4.98 -6.25 -3.47
CA SER A 33 -4.06 -7.11 -2.72
C SER A 33 -3.61 -8.29 -3.57
N ALA A 34 -4.51 -9.02 -4.21
CA ALA A 34 -4.14 -10.15 -5.06
C ALA A 34 -3.14 -9.74 -6.17
N SER A 35 -3.36 -8.58 -6.78
CA SER A 35 -2.50 -8.05 -7.85
C SER A 35 -1.12 -7.60 -7.33
N PHE A 36 -1.10 -6.86 -6.21
CA PHE A 36 0.16 -6.40 -5.61
C PHE A 36 0.99 -7.53 -5.03
N PHE A 37 0.35 -8.52 -4.40
CA PHE A 37 1.07 -9.70 -3.89
C PHE A 37 1.76 -10.43 -5.04
N LYS A 38 1.05 -10.72 -6.13
CA LYS A 38 1.65 -11.35 -7.31
C LYS A 38 2.89 -10.58 -7.79
N PHE A 39 2.73 -9.28 -8.00
CA PHE A 39 3.83 -8.41 -8.45
C PHE A 39 5.02 -8.42 -7.47
N LEU A 40 4.77 -8.21 -6.17
CA LEU A 40 5.82 -8.09 -5.17
C LEU A 40 6.55 -9.41 -4.91
N THR A 41 5.85 -10.54 -4.94
CA THR A 41 6.51 -11.85 -4.77
C THR A 41 7.44 -12.16 -5.94
N GLU A 42 7.06 -11.78 -7.16
CA GLU A 42 7.88 -11.96 -8.36
C GLU A 42 9.09 -11.02 -8.36
N GLU A 43 8.88 -9.72 -8.12
CA GLU A 43 9.95 -8.72 -8.20
C GLU A 43 10.95 -8.77 -7.04
N LEU A 44 10.46 -9.10 -5.83
CA LEU A 44 11.30 -9.08 -4.63
C LEU A 44 11.77 -10.47 -4.20
N SER A 45 11.32 -11.53 -4.88
CA SER A 45 11.59 -12.92 -4.49
C SER A 45 11.27 -13.20 -3.02
N LEU A 46 10.13 -12.67 -2.55
CA LEU A 46 9.64 -12.84 -1.18
C LEU A 46 8.46 -13.79 -1.14
N ASP A 47 8.37 -14.57 -0.06
CA ASP A 47 7.15 -15.32 0.25
C ASP A 47 6.02 -14.38 0.68
N GLN A 48 4.77 -14.82 0.49
CA GLN A 48 3.59 -14.00 0.79
C GLN A 48 3.49 -13.62 2.28
N ASP A 49 3.94 -14.47 3.20
CA ASP A 49 3.93 -14.18 4.63
C ASP A 49 4.92 -13.07 5.03
N ARG A 50 5.84 -12.70 4.13
CA ARG A 50 6.82 -11.61 4.29
C ARG A 50 6.36 -10.28 3.72
N ILE A 51 5.10 -10.17 3.29
CA ILE A 51 4.54 -8.95 2.70
C ILE A 51 3.28 -8.54 3.46
N VAL A 52 3.18 -7.25 3.81
CA VAL A 52 1.95 -6.64 4.34
C VAL A 52 1.59 -5.40 3.54
N ILE A 53 0.30 -5.26 3.21
CA ILE A 53 -0.25 -4.11 2.50
C ILE A 53 -1.26 -3.41 3.41
N ARG A 54 -1.16 -2.08 3.53
CA ARG A 54 -2.16 -1.25 4.20
C ARG A 54 -2.69 -0.21 3.23
N PHE A 55 -4.01 -0.09 3.20
CA PHE A 55 -4.74 0.82 2.33
C PHE A 55 -5.27 2.00 3.14
N PHE A 56 -5.04 3.21 2.65
CA PHE A 56 -5.46 4.46 3.29
C PHE A 56 -6.30 5.26 2.30
N PRO A 57 -7.64 5.24 2.43
CA PRO A 57 -8.47 6.13 1.64
C PRO A 57 -8.12 7.58 1.98
N LEU A 58 -8.02 8.41 0.94
CA LEU A 58 -7.78 9.84 1.06
C LEU A 58 -8.94 10.61 0.45
N GLU A 59 -9.09 11.83 0.93
CA GLU A 59 -9.93 12.87 0.34
C GLU A 59 -9.05 13.93 -0.35
N ALA A 60 -9.62 14.65 -1.32
CA ALA A 60 -8.88 15.63 -2.12
C ALA A 60 -8.21 16.75 -1.28
N TRP A 61 -8.81 17.13 -0.16
CA TRP A 61 -8.28 18.17 0.73
C TRP A 61 -7.05 17.70 1.52
N GLN A 62 -6.80 16.39 1.57
CA GLN A 62 -5.63 15.82 2.26
C GLN A 62 -4.36 15.81 1.41
N ILE A 63 -4.45 16.14 0.11
CA ILE A 63 -3.31 16.09 -0.81
C ILE A 63 -2.92 17.50 -1.27
N GLY A 64 -1.77 17.99 -0.81
CA GLY A 64 -1.14 19.21 -1.31
C GLY A 64 -0.44 18.98 -2.65
N LYS A 65 -0.72 19.81 -3.66
CA LYS A 65 -0.13 19.73 -5.00
C LYS A 65 -0.12 21.11 -5.68
N LYS A 66 0.97 21.44 -6.37
CA LYS A 66 1.14 22.71 -7.13
C LYS A 66 0.82 23.97 -6.30
N GLY A 67 1.14 23.97 -5.00
CA GLY A 67 0.91 25.12 -4.11
C GLY A 67 -0.54 25.30 -3.65
N THR A 68 -1.43 24.33 -3.88
CA THR A 68 -2.80 24.28 -3.34
C THR A 68 -3.11 22.86 -2.85
N VAL A 69 -4.37 22.57 -2.47
CA VAL A 69 -4.86 21.20 -2.25
C VAL A 69 -5.66 20.73 -3.45
N MET A 70 -5.71 19.41 -3.66
CA MET A 70 -6.40 18.83 -4.83
C MET A 70 -7.89 19.15 -4.90
N THR A 71 -8.52 19.60 -3.81
CA THR A 71 -9.89 20.11 -3.84
C THR A 71 -10.08 21.28 -4.82
N PHE A 72 -9.03 22.06 -5.08
CA PHE A 72 -9.08 23.26 -5.95
C PHE A 72 -8.29 23.09 -7.26
N LEU A 73 -7.99 21.86 -7.67
CA LEU A 73 -7.33 21.53 -8.94
C LEU A 73 -8.26 20.71 -9.83
#